data_AF-A0A7K0FHL5-F1
#
_entry.id   AF-A0A7K0FHL5-F1
#
_cell.length_a   1.000
_cell.length_b   1.000
_cell.length_c   1.000
_cell.angle_alpha   90.00
_cell.angle_beta   90.00
_cell.angle_gamma   90.00
#
_symmetry.space_group_name_H-M   'P 1'
#
loop_
_entity.id
_entity.type
_entity.pdbx_description
1 polymer ?
#
loop_
_entity_poly.entity_id
_entity_poly.type
_entity_poly.pdbx_seq_one_letter_code
_entity_poly.pdbx_strand_id
1 'polypeptide(L)'
;MTKIKEFIYLYFKTFIIIFSILSLTSVTPFWWISLLSIIFFIWNIFNKKEKLSLCIIFLSLTVLLNIFNFTILIPAKKWGDKLQAEWNKTGYDSAWLSNAQESINIADRAIEDFKLKYGTYPNSLSDIKEFFIDSHDRSYRIKQSDGQTNGVTFFYEKLDSNKFYLAGVGKDGLIKTDDDLLPQISKEQKKTTGLVKYEIKSFTPQELDRERKVLEMLRKAKKLDKIFNK
;
A
#
# COMPACT_ATOMS: atom_id res chain seq x y z
N MET A 1 55.95 -29.42 10.98
CA MET A 1 55.57 -28.13 10.36
C MET A 1 54.70 -28.28 9.11
N THR A 2 54.85 -29.35 8.32
CA THR A 2 54.08 -29.65 7.10
C THR A 2 52.58 -29.90 7.35
N LYS A 3 52.22 -30.69 8.38
CA LYS A 3 50.81 -31.00 8.70
C LYS A 3 49.98 -29.76 9.08
N ILE A 4 50.58 -28.77 9.74
CA ILE A 4 49.90 -27.51 10.11
C ILE A 4 49.60 -26.67 8.86
N LYS A 5 50.53 -26.63 7.88
CA LYS A 5 50.31 -25.92 6.62
C LYS A 5 49.20 -26.56 5.78
N GLU A 6 49.14 -27.89 5.72
CA GLU A 6 48.06 -28.62 5.01
C GLU A 6 46.71 -28.42 5.68
N PHE A 7 46.66 -28.45 7.02
CA PHE A 7 45.45 -28.15 7.77
C PHE A 7 44.96 -26.73 7.48
N ILE A 8 45.83 -25.72 7.59
CA ILE A 8 45.46 -24.32 7.28
C ILE A 8 44.97 -24.21 5.82
N TYR A 9 45.61 -24.89 4.87
CA TYR A 9 45.23 -24.84 3.46
C TYR A 9 43.86 -25.45 3.16
N LEU A 10 43.54 -26.59 3.78
CA LEU A 10 42.25 -27.27 3.59
C LEU A 10 41.10 -26.41 4.12
N TYR A 11 41.25 -25.88 5.33
CA TYR A 11 40.23 -25.01 5.93
C TYR A 11 40.12 -23.68 5.20
N PHE A 12 41.21 -23.17 4.61
CA PHE A 12 41.19 -21.92 3.85
C PHE A 12 40.33 -22.02 2.57
N LYS A 13 40.37 -23.14 1.84
CA LYS A 13 39.51 -23.35 0.65
C LYS A 13 38.03 -23.39 1.02
N THR A 14 37.68 -24.13 2.07
CA THR A 14 36.30 -24.22 2.57
C THR A 14 35.83 -22.87 3.11
N PHE A 15 36.73 -22.15 3.79
CA PHE A 15 36.46 -20.82 4.33
C PHE A 15 36.18 -19.79 3.23
N ILE A 16 36.93 -19.79 2.11
CA ILE A 16 36.65 -18.90 0.97
C ILE A 16 35.24 -19.15 0.42
N ILE A 17 34.83 -20.41 0.28
CA ILE A 17 33.50 -20.77 -0.24
C ILE A 17 32.40 -20.33 0.73
N ILE A 18 32.57 -20.60 2.04
CA ILE A 18 31.61 -20.18 3.08
C ILE A 18 31.49 -18.66 3.13
N PHE A 19 32.62 -17.95 3.08
CA PHE A 19 32.63 -16.49 3.14
C PHE A 19 32.02 -15.85 1.89
N SER A 20 32.26 -16.45 0.73
CA SER A 20 31.62 -16.11 -0.54
C SER A 20 30.09 -16.23 -0.46
N ILE A 21 29.59 -17.33 0.11
CA ILE A 21 28.15 -17.56 0.34
C ILE A 21 27.59 -16.56 1.37
N LEU A 22 28.31 -16.28 2.45
CA LEU A 22 27.91 -15.29 3.45
C LEU A 22 27.87 -13.87 2.88
N SER A 23 28.77 -13.52 1.95
CA SER A 23 28.75 -12.24 1.26
C SER A 23 27.52 -12.05 0.36
N LEU A 24 26.99 -13.14 -0.21
CA LEU A 24 25.72 -13.14 -0.95
C LEU A 24 24.51 -12.90 -0.02
N THR A 25 24.62 -13.23 1.26
CA THR A 25 23.58 -12.96 2.28
C THR A 25 23.69 -11.56 2.92
N SER A 26 24.64 -10.73 2.48
CA SER A 26 24.95 -9.39 3.06
C SER A 26 23.98 -8.26 2.68
N VAL A 27 22.80 -8.58 2.15
CA VAL A 27 21.66 -7.65 2.05
C VAL A 27 21.13 -7.23 3.44
N THR A 28 21.70 -7.81 4.50
CA THR A 28 21.42 -7.59 5.92
C THR A 28 22.36 -6.51 6.50
N PRO A 29 22.05 -5.92 7.69
CA PRO A 29 22.77 -4.76 8.28
C PRO A 29 24.25 -4.98 8.65
N PHE A 30 24.88 -6.04 8.17
CA PHE A 30 26.24 -6.45 8.54
C PHE A 30 27.28 -5.84 7.60
N TRP A 31 27.40 -4.51 7.65
CA TRP A 31 28.43 -3.71 6.95
C TRP A 31 29.86 -4.23 7.18
N TRP A 32 30.11 -4.88 8.33
CA TRP A 32 31.39 -5.51 8.66
C TRP A 32 31.76 -6.70 7.75
N ILE A 33 30.80 -7.38 7.12
CA ILE A 33 31.08 -8.45 6.14
C ILE A 33 31.75 -7.86 4.88
N SER A 34 31.36 -6.65 4.48
CA SER A 34 31.99 -5.94 3.36
C SER A 34 33.43 -5.56 3.68
N LEU A 35 33.71 -5.13 4.92
CA LEU A 35 35.06 -4.84 5.40
C LEU A 35 35.95 -6.09 5.35
N LEU A 36 35.42 -7.23 5.83
CA LEU A 36 36.13 -8.52 5.77
C LEU A 36 36.44 -8.94 4.34
N SER A 37 35.51 -8.77 3.39
CA SER A 37 35.72 -9.05 1.96
C SER A 37 36.91 -8.26 1.39
N ILE A 38 37.01 -6.96 1.72
CA ILE A 38 38.13 -6.10 1.31
C ILE A 38 39.45 -6.56 1.93
N ILE A 39 39.47 -6.87 3.23
CA ILE A 39 40.67 -7.37 3.93
C ILE A 39 41.16 -8.68 3.28
N PHE A 40 40.25 -9.60 2.98
CA PHE A 40 40.59 -10.86 2.32
C PHE A 40 41.11 -10.66 0.91
N PHE A 41 40.51 -9.74 0.15
CA PHE A 41 40.97 -9.38 -1.19
C PHE A 41 42.41 -8.85 -1.15
N ILE A 42 42.70 -7.89 -0.27
CA ILE A 42 44.04 -7.34 -0.05
C ILE A 42 45.02 -8.44 0.34
N TRP A 43 44.67 -9.27 1.32
CA TRP A 43 45.53 -10.36 1.78
C TRP A 43 45.85 -11.35 0.67
N ASN A 44 44.85 -11.70 -0.17
CA ASN A 44 45.04 -12.63 -1.28
C ASN A 44 45.97 -12.06 -2.36
N ILE A 45 45.86 -10.76 -2.68
CA ILE A 45 46.76 -10.06 -3.62
C ILE A 45 48.22 -10.12 -3.16
N PHE A 46 48.48 -9.84 -1.89
CA PHE A 46 49.86 -9.73 -1.40
C PHE A 46 50.51 -11.07 -1.07
N ASN A 47 49.75 -12.07 -0.61
CA ASN A 47 50.34 -13.30 -0.08
C ASN A 47 50.25 -14.51 -1.03
N LYS A 48 49.11 -14.70 -1.70
CA LYS A 48 48.80 -15.98 -2.38
C LYS A 48 48.72 -15.85 -3.89
N LYS A 49 48.12 -14.77 -4.40
CA LYS A 49 47.82 -14.54 -5.83
C LYS A 49 47.03 -15.68 -6.50
N GLU A 50 46.47 -16.60 -5.74
CA GLU A 50 45.64 -17.70 -6.23
C GLU A 50 44.19 -17.20 -6.38
N LYS A 51 43.49 -17.66 -7.43
CA LYS A 51 42.05 -17.39 -7.64
C LYS A 51 41.66 -15.89 -7.64
N LEU A 52 42.55 -15.02 -8.15
CA LEU A 52 42.31 -13.57 -8.21
C LEU A 52 40.99 -13.20 -8.89
N SER A 53 40.64 -13.88 -10.00
CA SER A 53 39.38 -13.66 -10.72
C SER A 53 38.14 -13.85 -9.83
N LEU A 54 38.14 -14.90 -9.01
CA LEU A 54 37.05 -15.18 -8.08
C LEU A 54 36.94 -14.09 -7.01
N CYS A 55 38.08 -13.65 -6.45
CA CYS A 55 38.11 -12.56 -5.47
C CYS A 55 37.63 -11.22 -6.06
N ILE A 56 37.96 -10.93 -7.33
CA ILE A 56 37.45 -9.74 -8.04
C ILE A 56 35.93 -9.82 -8.19
N ILE A 57 35.38 -10.98 -8.58
CA ILE A 57 33.91 -11.16 -8.72
C ILE A 57 33.21 -10.89 -7.38
N PHE A 58 33.71 -11.44 -6.28
CA PHE A 58 33.12 -11.20 -4.95
C PHE A 58 33.25 -9.77 -4.48
N LEU A 59 34.38 -9.11 -4.75
CA LEU A 59 34.56 -7.70 -4.43
C LEU A 59 33.55 -6.85 -5.22
N SER A 60 33.42 -7.08 -6.53
CA SER A 60 32.47 -6.37 -7.39
C SER A 60 31.02 -6.58 -6.93
N LEU A 61 30.65 -7.81 -6.59
CA LEU A 61 29.32 -8.11 -6.05
C LEU A 61 29.08 -7.41 -4.71
N THR A 62 30.07 -7.41 -3.82
CA THR A 62 30.02 -6.68 -2.54
C THR A 62 29.79 -5.18 -2.77
N VAL A 63 30.52 -4.58 -3.71
CA VAL A 63 30.36 -3.15 -4.06
C VAL A 63 28.95 -2.88 -4.61
N LEU A 64 28.46 -3.71 -5.54
CA LEU A 64 27.11 -3.58 -6.10
C LEU A 64 26.02 -3.69 -5.03
N LEU A 65 26.13 -4.66 -4.12
CA LEU A 65 25.19 -4.81 -3.01
C LEU A 65 25.21 -3.61 -2.06
N ASN A 66 26.39 -3.05 -1.77
CA ASN A 66 26.50 -1.83 -0.97
C ASN A 66 25.83 -0.64 -1.69
N ILE A 67 26.09 -0.46 -2.99
CA ILE A 67 25.44 0.60 -3.79
C ILE A 67 23.92 0.43 -3.73
N PHE A 68 23.40 -0.78 -3.95
CA PHE A 68 21.97 -1.08 -3.86
C PHE A 68 21.41 -0.77 -2.46
N ASN A 69 22.11 -1.16 -1.40
CA ASN A 69 21.69 -0.90 -0.03
C ASN A 69 21.63 0.61 0.28
N PHE A 70 22.66 1.37 -0.10
CA PHE A 70 22.73 2.81 0.17
C PHE A 70 21.82 3.65 -0.73
N THR A 71 21.58 3.22 -1.97
CA THR A 71 20.75 3.99 -2.93
C THR A 71 19.27 3.62 -2.89
N ILE A 72 18.93 2.39 -2.51
CA ILE A 72 17.55 1.89 -2.56
C ILE A 72 17.04 1.52 -1.17
N LEU A 73 17.70 0.59 -0.46
CA LEU A 73 17.15 0.04 0.79
C LEU A 73 17.10 1.05 1.94
N ILE A 74 18.18 1.76 2.22
CA ILE A 74 18.24 2.75 3.30
C ILE A 74 17.25 3.90 3.06
N PRO A 75 17.22 4.53 1.86
CA PRO A 75 16.22 5.56 1.56
C PRO A 75 14.79 5.04 1.66
N ALA A 76 14.50 3.84 1.13
CA ALA A 76 13.17 3.25 1.22
C ALA A 76 12.75 3.00 2.67
N LYS A 77 13.66 2.48 3.50
CA LYS A 77 13.41 2.29 4.95
C LYS A 77 13.17 3.63 5.64
N LYS A 78 14.03 4.63 5.44
CA LYS A 78 13.88 5.96 6.05
C LYS A 78 12.58 6.63 5.63
N TRP A 79 12.16 6.44 4.38
CA TRP A 79 10.87 6.91 3.89
C TRP A 79 9.71 6.19 4.58
N GLY A 80 9.77 4.86 4.69
CA GLY A 80 8.79 4.06 5.44
C GLY A 80 8.70 4.47 6.92
N ASP A 81 9.83 4.66 7.59
CA ASP A 81 9.89 5.12 8.99
C ASP A 81 9.27 6.53 9.15
N LYS A 82 9.53 7.43 8.18
CA LYS A 82 8.92 8.76 8.16
C LYS A 82 7.41 8.70 7.98
N LEU A 83 6.92 7.88 7.04
CA LEU A 83 5.50 7.66 6.84
C LEU A 83 4.83 7.07 8.09
N GLN A 84 5.44 6.06 8.69
CA GLN A 84 4.96 5.44 9.92
C GLN A 84 4.92 6.45 11.08
N ALA A 85 5.91 7.35 11.18
CA ALA A 85 5.94 8.39 12.20
C ALA A 85 4.87 9.47 11.97
N GLU A 86 4.65 9.91 10.72
CA GLU A 86 3.57 10.84 10.39
C GLU A 86 2.21 10.18 10.68
N TRP A 87 2.04 8.92 10.28
CA TRP A 87 0.84 8.14 10.55
C TRP A 87 0.58 7.97 12.05
N ASN A 88 1.58 7.63 12.85
CA ASN A 88 1.43 7.53 14.31
C ASN A 88 1.05 8.87 14.96
N LYS A 89 1.36 10.00 14.30
CA LYS A 89 1.05 11.34 14.81
C LYS A 89 -0.37 11.78 14.44
N THR A 90 -0.81 11.53 13.20
CA THR A 90 -2.07 12.07 12.68
C THR A 90 -3.16 11.02 12.53
N GLY A 91 -2.86 9.73 12.50
CA GLY A 91 -3.78 8.67 12.09
C GLY A 91 -3.99 8.60 10.58
N TYR A 92 -3.51 9.59 9.82
CA TYR A 92 -3.71 9.70 8.36
C TYR A 92 -2.56 9.05 7.57
N ASP A 93 -2.92 8.33 6.51
CA ASP A 93 -2.01 7.68 5.56
C ASP A 93 -2.38 8.05 4.11
N SER A 94 -1.59 8.95 3.52
CA SER A 94 -1.75 9.40 2.15
C SER A 94 -1.64 8.28 1.10
N ALA A 95 -0.94 7.17 1.43
CA ALA A 95 -0.81 6.05 0.50
C ALA A 95 -2.14 5.33 0.25
N TRP A 96 -3.09 5.45 1.19
CA TRP A 96 -4.43 4.85 1.09
C TRP A 96 -5.50 5.82 0.60
N LEU A 97 -5.16 7.08 0.33
CA LEU A 97 -6.11 8.09 -0.13
C LEU A 97 -6.85 7.65 -1.40
N SER A 98 -6.14 7.08 -2.37
CA SER A 98 -6.77 6.59 -3.60
C SER A 98 -7.79 5.48 -3.35
N ASN A 99 -7.47 4.56 -2.44
CA ASN A 99 -8.37 3.46 -2.08
C ASN A 99 -9.59 3.98 -1.30
N ALA A 100 -9.38 4.90 -0.34
CA ALA A 100 -10.48 5.53 0.38
C ALA A 100 -11.39 6.32 -0.56
N GLN A 101 -10.82 7.03 -1.54
CA GLN A 101 -11.57 7.74 -2.57
C GLN A 101 -12.42 6.79 -3.44
N GLU A 102 -11.87 5.64 -3.82
CA GLU A 102 -12.63 4.64 -4.56
C GLU A 102 -13.78 4.09 -3.71
N SER A 103 -13.51 3.73 -2.45
CA SER A 103 -14.51 3.21 -1.52
C SER A 103 -15.64 4.20 -1.27
N ILE A 104 -15.34 5.49 -1.04
CA ILE A 104 -16.38 6.50 -0.79
C ILE A 104 -17.24 6.74 -2.05
N ASN A 105 -16.66 6.68 -3.25
CA ASN A 105 -17.42 6.76 -4.51
C ASN A 105 -18.32 5.54 -4.73
N ILE A 106 -17.88 4.35 -4.29
CA ILE A 106 -18.73 3.14 -4.31
C ILE A 106 -19.89 3.29 -3.31
N ALA A 107 -19.62 3.79 -2.10
CA ALA A 107 -20.63 4.03 -1.09
C ALA A 107 -21.69 5.04 -1.56
N ASP A 108 -21.27 6.16 -2.15
CA ASP A 108 -22.15 7.16 -2.76
C ASP A 108 -23.12 6.53 -3.78
N ARG A 109 -22.58 5.77 -4.75
CA ARG A 109 -23.42 5.08 -5.75
C ARG A 109 -24.40 4.11 -5.13
N ALA A 110 -24.00 3.38 -4.09
CA ALA A 110 -24.88 2.41 -3.43
C ALA A 110 -26.01 3.11 -2.65
N ILE A 111 -25.76 4.28 -2.06
CA ILE A 111 -26.78 5.12 -1.42
C ILE A 111 -27.79 5.63 -2.45
N GLU A 112 -27.32 6.08 -3.61
CA GLU A 112 -28.20 6.54 -4.69
C GLU A 112 -29.04 5.39 -5.27
N ASP A 113 -28.42 4.21 -5.48
CA ASP A 113 -29.14 3.00 -5.91
C ASP A 113 -30.19 2.56 -4.89
N PHE A 114 -29.90 2.70 -3.59
CA PHE A 114 -30.86 2.43 -2.52
C PHE A 114 -32.07 3.36 -2.66
N LYS A 115 -31.87 4.67 -2.84
CA LYS A 115 -32.97 5.61 -3.06
C LYS A 115 -33.78 5.28 -4.30
N LEU A 116 -33.13 4.93 -5.42
CA LEU A 116 -33.82 4.54 -6.64
C LEU A 116 -34.73 3.32 -6.42
N LYS A 117 -34.32 2.39 -5.55
CA LYS A 117 -35.07 1.16 -5.27
C LYS A 117 -36.21 1.37 -4.27
N TYR A 118 -35.96 2.11 -3.20
CA TYR A 118 -36.88 2.22 -2.06
C TYR A 118 -37.61 3.58 -1.99
N GLY A 119 -37.28 4.52 -2.87
CA GLY A 119 -37.88 5.86 -2.93
C GLY A 119 -37.38 6.83 -1.85
N THR A 120 -36.50 6.39 -0.94
CA THR A 120 -35.90 7.24 0.10
C THR A 120 -34.46 6.83 0.37
N TYR A 121 -33.63 7.77 0.82
CA TYR A 121 -32.29 7.46 1.30
C TYR A 121 -32.30 6.58 2.56
N PRO A 122 -31.28 5.74 2.76
CA PRO A 122 -31.18 4.88 3.95
C PRO A 122 -31.04 5.72 5.22
N ASN A 123 -31.43 5.19 6.38
CA ASN A 123 -31.22 5.91 7.65
C ASN A 123 -29.78 5.74 8.14
N SER A 124 -29.12 4.65 7.73
CA SER A 124 -27.71 4.36 8.04
C SER A 124 -27.03 3.59 6.90
N LEU A 125 -25.70 3.64 6.81
CA LEU A 125 -24.96 2.83 5.82
C LEU A 125 -25.20 1.32 5.99
N SER A 126 -25.48 0.86 7.21
CA SER A 126 -25.80 -0.55 7.50
C SER A 126 -27.14 -1.03 6.90
N ASP A 127 -28.02 -0.12 6.48
CA ASP A 127 -29.27 -0.48 5.81
C ASP A 127 -29.01 -1.03 4.39
N ILE A 128 -27.84 -0.75 3.82
CA ILE A 128 -27.48 -1.13 2.45
C ILE A 128 -26.86 -2.54 2.42
N LYS A 129 -27.68 -3.57 2.70
CA LYS A 129 -27.22 -4.96 2.80
C LYS A 129 -26.89 -5.64 1.47
N GLU A 130 -27.45 -5.12 0.37
CA GLU A 130 -27.35 -5.75 -0.96
C GLU A 130 -26.02 -5.51 -1.67
N PHE A 131 -25.19 -4.63 -1.14
CA PHE A 131 -23.91 -4.28 -1.72
C PHE A 131 -22.82 -4.54 -0.68
N PHE A 132 -21.77 -5.26 -1.07
CA PHE A 132 -20.54 -5.27 -0.29
C PHE A 132 -19.91 -3.89 -0.44
N ILE A 133 -20.25 -2.99 0.46
CA ILE A 133 -19.68 -1.65 0.54
C ILE A 133 -18.58 -1.73 1.59
N ASP A 134 -17.35 -1.45 1.18
CA ASP A 134 -16.35 -1.07 2.16
C ASP A 134 -16.72 0.32 2.68
N SER A 135 -17.41 0.35 3.83
CA SER A 135 -17.86 1.57 4.46
C SER A 135 -16.76 2.26 5.27
N HIS A 136 -15.49 1.89 5.08
CA HIS A 136 -14.37 2.44 5.83
C HIS A 136 -13.50 3.36 4.98
N ASP A 137 -13.24 4.54 5.52
CA ASP A 137 -12.13 5.40 5.18
C ASP A 137 -10.83 4.74 5.64
N ARG A 138 -10.11 4.13 4.70
CA ARG A 138 -8.79 3.52 4.97
C ARG A 138 -7.64 4.51 4.97
N SER A 139 -7.89 5.76 4.55
CA SER A 139 -6.91 6.85 4.59
C SER A 139 -6.70 7.35 6.01
N TYR A 140 -7.66 7.12 6.91
CA TYR A 140 -7.50 7.40 8.33
C TYR A 140 -7.67 6.13 9.17
N ARG A 141 -6.69 5.83 10.01
CA ARG A 141 -6.66 4.61 10.82
C ARG A 141 -6.47 4.92 12.28
N ILE A 142 -7.31 4.32 13.10
CA ILE A 142 -7.17 4.38 14.55
C ILE A 142 -6.54 3.08 15.01
N LYS A 143 -5.49 3.20 15.83
CA LYS A 143 -4.93 2.04 16.52
C LYS A 143 -5.89 1.61 17.62
N GLN A 144 -6.48 0.43 17.44
CA GLN A 144 -7.38 -0.16 18.42
C GLN A 144 -6.59 -0.74 19.60
N SER A 145 -7.29 -1.02 20.70
CA SER A 145 -6.69 -1.56 21.94
C SER A 145 -6.02 -2.92 21.76
N ASP A 146 -6.43 -3.68 20.75
CA ASP A 146 -5.84 -4.97 20.35
C ASP A 146 -4.60 -4.82 19.44
N GLY A 147 -4.21 -3.57 19.12
CA GLY A 147 -3.09 -3.25 18.26
C GLY A 147 -3.42 -3.29 16.77
N GLN A 148 -4.65 -3.63 16.36
CA GLN A 148 -5.08 -3.56 14.97
C GLN A 148 -5.28 -2.11 14.54
N THR A 149 -5.03 -1.84 13.27
CA THR A 149 -5.28 -0.54 12.65
C THR A 149 -6.31 -0.72 11.55
N ASN A 150 -7.54 -0.35 11.89
CA ASN A 150 -8.68 -0.39 10.99
C ASN A 150 -8.97 1.02 10.47
N GLY A 151 -9.51 1.09 9.26
CA GLY A 151 -10.07 2.33 8.73
C GLY A 151 -11.24 2.80 9.59
N VAL A 152 -11.53 4.10 9.58
CA VAL A 152 -12.70 4.66 10.26
C VAL A 152 -13.92 4.54 9.35
N THR A 153 -15.10 4.23 9.89
CA THR A 153 -16.31 4.21 9.07
C THR A 153 -16.58 5.60 8.46
N PHE A 154 -16.93 5.69 7.19
CA PHE A 154 -17.36 6.93 6.56
C PHE A 154 -18.51 7.55 7.35
N PHE A 155 -18.46 8.86 7.53
CA PHE A 155 -19.56 9.60 8.12
C PHE A 155 -20.71 9.68 7.13
N TYR A 156 -21.89 9.32 7.59
CA TYR A 156 -23.12 9.42 6.83
C TYR A 156 -24.22 10.07 7.66
N GLU A 157 -24.88 11.06 7.08
CA GLU A 157 -26.03 11.74 7.68
C GLU A 157 -27.11 11.96 6.63
N LYS A 158 -28.27 11.32 6.84
CA LYS A 158 -29.48 11.64 6.08
C LYS A 158 -30.04 12.96 6.59
N LEU A 159 -30.09 13.97 5.72
CA LEU A 159 -30.56 15.31 6.07
C LEU A 159 -32.07 15.44 5.83
N ASP A 160 -32.56 14.88 4.73
CA ASP A 160 -33.98 14.80 4.41
C ASP A 160 -34.28 13.61 3.45
N SER A 161 -35.46 13.58 2.82
CA SER A 161 -35.84 12.53 1.87
C SER A 161 -35.03 12.54 0.56
N ASN A 162 -34.42 13.68 0.24
CA ASN A 162 -33.74 14.00 -1.00
C ASN A 162 -32.29 14.46 -0.83
N LYS A 163 -31.78 14.61 0.38
CA LYS A 163 -30.41 15.04 0.66
C LYS A 163 -29.72 14.21 1.72
N PHE A 164 -28.41 14.03 1.53
CA PHE A 164 -27.54 13.38 2.50
C PHE A 164 -26.12 13.97 2.46
N TYR A 165 -25.39 13.76 3.55
CA TYR A 165 -23.97 14.03 3.66
C TYR A 165 -23.20 12.71 3.76
N LEU A 166 -22.11 12.62 3.02
CA LEU A 166 -21.17 11.49 3.05
C LEU A 166 -19.75 12.07 2.99
N ALA A 167 -18.91 11.69 3.95
CA ALA A 167 -17.54 12.15 4.03
C ALA A 167 -16.63 11.13 4.73
N GLY A 168 -15.36 11.07 4.32
CA GLY A 168 -14.27 10.56 5.15
C GLY A 168 -13.70 11.67 6.02
N VAL A 169 -12.96 11.30 7.07
CA VAL A 169 -12.50 12.19 8.15
C VAL A 169 -11.30 13.08 7.80
N GLY A 170 -10.76 12.95 6.59
CA GLY A 170 -9.64 13.78 6.17
C GLY A 170 -8.34 13.53 6.94
N LYS A 171 -7.45 14.53 6.93
CA LYS A 171 -6.12 14.46 7.55
C LYS A 171 -6.16 14.83 9.03
N ASP A 172 -7.08 15.71 9.42
CA ASP A 172 -7.24 16.17 10.81
C ASP A 172 -8.04 15.19 11.68
N GLY A 173 -8.73 14.21 11.06
CA GLY A 173 -9.49 13.19 11.76
C GLY A 173 -10.82 13.67 12.29
N LEU A 174 -11.27 14.86 11.87
CA LEU A 174 -12.54 15.45 12.23
C LEU A 174 -13.51 15.34 11.04
N ILE A 175 -14.78 15.59 11.29
CA ILE A 175 -15.82 15.57 10.27
C ILE A 175 -16.41 16.96 10.13
N LYS A 176 -16.86 17.30 8.92
CA LYS A 176 -17.42 18.60 8.55
C LYS A 176 -16.35 19.70 8.52
N THR A 177 -15.12 19.33 8.22
CA THR A 177 -14.00 20.25 7.99
C THR A 177 -13.74 20.43 6.49
N ASP A 178 -12.76 21.26 6.14
CA ASP A 178 -12.41 21.54 4.74
C ASP A 178 -11.53 20.45 4.11
N ASP A 179 -10.94 19.57 4.93
CA ASP A 179 -10.10 18.45 4.50
C ASP A 179 -10.83 17.10 4.47
N ASP A 180 -12.14 17.09 4.75
CA ASP A 180 -13.02 15.93 4.59
C ASP A 180 -12.80 15.29 3.20
N LEU A 181 -12.68 13.96 3.17
CA LEU A 181 -12.64 13.22 1.92
C LEU A 181 -14.05 13.14 1.34
N LEU A 182 -14.29 13.78 0.20
CA LEU A 182 -15.62 13.86 -0.41
C LEU A 182 -15.78 12.90 -1.60
N PRO A 183 -17.01 12.46 -1.91
CA PRO A 183 -17.27 11.72 -3.14
C PRO A 183 -16.93 12.56 -4.39
N GLN A 184 -16.28 11.90 -5.34
CA GLN A 184 -15.97 12.46 -6.65
C GLN A 184 -17.07 12.07 -7.64
N ILE A 185 -17.79 13.07 -8.13
CA ILE A 185 -18.92 12.88 -9.05
C ILE A 185 -18.71 13.61 -10.37
N SER A 186 -19.42 13.17 -11.40
CA SER A 186 -19.43 13.80 -12.71
C SER A 186 -20.35 15.04 -12.74
N LYS A 187 -20.19 15.88 -13.76
CA LYS A 187 -21.08 17.03 -13.98
C LYS A 187 -22.52 16.59 -14.23
N GLU A 188 -22.71 15.40 -14.79
CA GLU A 188 -24.01 14.79 -15.04
C GLU A 188 -24.65 14.33 -13.73
N GLN A 189 -23.88 13.63 -12.88
CA GLN A 189 -24.35 13.16 -11.56
C GLN A 189 -24.72 14.31 -10.63
N LYS A 190 -24.02 15.45 -10.70
CA LYS A 190 -24.35 16.67 -9.95
C LYS A 190 -25.82 17.08 -10.09
N LYS A 191 -26.46 16.80 -11.23
CA LYS A 191 -27.86 17.19 -11.49
C LYS A 191 -28.88 16.30 -10.80
N THR A 192 -28.50 15.08 -10.44
CA THR A 192 -29.41 14.04 -9.95
C THR A 192 -29.12 13.57 -8.54
N THR A 193 -27.90 13.82 -8.03
CA THR A 193 -27.49 13.37 -6.70
C THR A 193 -28.17 14.15 -5.57
N GLY A 194 -28.41 13.48 -4.46
CA GLY A 194 -28.81 14.10 -3.19
C GLY A 194 -27.62 14.52 -2.32
N LEU A 195 -26.39 14.30 -2.77
CA LEU A 195 -25.19 14.61 -2.01
C LEU A 195 -25.00 16.13 -1.84
N VAL A 196 -24.80 16.60 -0.61
CA VAL A 196 -24.70 18.05 -0.34
C VAL A 196 -23.31 18.64 -0.52
N LYS A 197 -22.24 17.84 -0.38
CA LYS A 197 -20.86 18.25 -0.69
C LYS A 197 -20.18 17.16 -1.52
N TYR A 198 -19.42 17.57 -2.53
CA TYR A 198 -18.75 16.68 -3.46
C TYR A 198 -17.61 17.39 -4.18
N GLU A 199 -16.73 16.61 -4.79
CA GLU A 199 -15.75 17.07 -5.75
C GLU A 199 -16.21 16.78 -7.18
N ILE A 200 -16.11 17.77 -8.07
CA ILE A 200 -16.39 17.54 -9.50
C ILE A 200 -15.13 17.04 -10.18
N LYS A 201 -15.15 15.77 -10.58
CA LYS A 201 -14.09 15.18 -11.40
C LYS A 201 -14.47 15.27 -12.86
N SER A 202 -13.58 15.85 -13.67
CA SER A 202 -13.70 15.74 -15.12
C SER A 202 -13.27 14.34 -15.53
N PHE A 203 -14.22 13.42 -15.62
CA PHE A 203 -13.96 12.09 -16.18
C PHE A 203 -13.62 12.21 -17.66
N THR A 204 -12.61 11.48 -18.08
CA THR A 204 -12.35 11.26 -19.50
C THR A 204 -13.52 10.46 -20.11
N PRO A 205 -13.80 10.58 -21.42
CA PRO A 205 -14.84 9.77 -22.08
C PRO A 205 -14.68 8.26 -21.87
N GLN A 206 -13.43 7.79 -21.72
CA GLN A 206 -13.09 6.39 -21.48
C GLN A 206 -13.48 5.93 -20.07
N GLU A 207 -13.30 6.78 -19.05
CA GLU A 207 -13.72 6.49 -17.68
C GLU A 207 -15.24 6.43 -17.56
N LEU A 208 -15.96 7.35 -18.21
CA LEU A 208 -17.42 7.33 -18.28
C LEU A 208 -17.96 6.05 -18.93
N ASP A 209 -17.32 5.57 -20.01
CA ASP A 209 -17.70 4.32 -20.67
C ASP A 209 -17.46 3.10 -19.75
N ARG A 210 -16.34 3.08 -19.02
CA ARG A 210 -16.06 2.03 -18.01
C ARG A 210 -17.11 2.01 -16.91
N GLU A 211 -17.49 3.17 -16.36
CA GLU A 211 -18.53 3.25 -15.34
C GLU A 211 -19.88 2.74 -15.84
N ARG A 212 -20.29 3.13 -17.06
CA ARG A 212 -21.53 2.63 -17.67
C ARG A 212 -21.52 1.11 -17.82
N LYS A 213 -20.40 0.54 -18.26
CA LYS A 213 -20.23 -0.92 -18.40
C LYS A 213 -20.33 -1.64 -17.05
N VAL A 214 -19.70 -1.11 -16.00
CA VAL A 214 -19.79 -1.68 -14.64
C VAL A 214 -21.23 -1.70 -14.15
N LEU A 215 -21.96 -0.59 -14.31
CA LEU A 215 -23.38 -0.52 -13.96
C LEU A 215 -24.23 -1.52 -14.75
N GLU A 216 -23.97 -1.69 -16.05
CA GLU A 216 -24.67 -2.67 -16.87
C GLU A 216 -24.39 -4.11 -16.42
N MET A 217 -23.13 -4.43 -16.08
CA MET A 217 -22.74 -5.74 -15.54
C MET A 217 -23.43 -6.01 -14.19
N LEU A 218 -23.44 -5.05 -13.27
CA LEU A 218 -24.13 -5.18 -11.98
C LEU A 218 -25.64 -5.41 -12.15
N ARG A 219 -26.28 -4.69 -13.09
CA ARG A 219 -27.70 -4.92 -13.42
C ARG A 219 -27.94 -6.32 -13.98
N LYS A 220 -27.08 -6.82 -14.85
CA LYS A 220 -27.16 -8.19 -15.38
C LYS A 220 -26.97 -9.22 -14.27
N ALA A 221 -25.98 -9.03 -13.40
CA ALA A 221 -25.73 -9.91 -12.25
C ALA A 221 -26.95 -9.98 -11.31
N LYS A 222 -27.54 -8.84 -10.94
CA LYS A 222 -28.78 -8.80 -10.14
C LYS A 222 -29.97 -9.50 -10.82
N LYS A 223 -30.11 -9.39 -12.14
CA LYS A 223 -31.15 -10.12 -12.88
C LYS A 223 -30.95 -11.63 -12.82
N LEU A 224 -29.71 -12.10 -12.97
CA LEU A 224 -29.38 -13.53 -12.87
C LEU A 224 -29.61 -14.06 -11.46
N ASP A 225 -29.17 -13.34 -10.43
CA ASP A 225 -29.38 -13.72 -9.03
C ASP A 225 -30.88 -13.93 -8.70
N LYS A 226 -31.75 -13.04 -9.20
CA LYS A 226 -33.20 -13.17 -9.07
C LYS A 226 -33.80 -14.39 -9.78
N ILE A 227 -33.15 -14.89 -10.83
CA ILE A 227 -33.59 -16.10 -11.57
C ILE A 227 -33.17 -17.36 -10.81
N PHE A 228 -31.98 -17.38 -10.21
CA PHE A 228 -31.43 -18.58 -9.55
C PHE A 228 -31.90 -18.76 -8.10
N ASN A 229 -32.30 -17.68 -7.41
CA ASN A 229 -32.80 -17.73 -6.02
C ASN A 229 -34.33 -17.82 -5.93
N LYS A 230 -34.99 -18.30 -6.98
CA LYS A 230 -36.44 -18.55 -7.06
C LYS A 230 -36.70 -20.03 -7.24
#